data_AF-A0A1I1PZD0-F1
#
_entry.id   AF-A0A1I1PZD0-F1
#
_cell.length_a   1.000
_cell.length_b   1.000
_cell.length_c   1.000
_cell.angle_alpha   90.00
_cell.angle_beta   90.00
_cell.angle_gamma   90.00
#
_symmetry.space_group_name_H-M   'P 1'
#
loop_
_entity.id
_entity.type
_entity.pdbx_description
1 polymer ?
#
loop_
_entity_poly.entity_id
_entity_poly.type
_entity_poly.pdbx_seq_one_letter_code
_entity_poly.pdbx_strand_id
1 'polypeptide(L)'
;MKLILIPLLFSTLLMSDMAMADDLSMSVGDMLSDKDVMQAANACLLKHPKGGNVFVENVYPMNHGMVGIVTADASGRRYDCNAELGTGKVRSSEPIIEPKGPLFVSARQMQAPPQGECFSSSPLVIGRQLQGWLLSQTGKCGGVSWNGIAAGAKTP
;
A
#
# COMPACT_ATOMS: atom_id res chain seq x y z
N MET A 1 23.22 70.44 15.54
CA MET A 1 23.26 69.69 16.82
C MET A 1 22.17 68.62 16.79
N LYS A 2 22.48 67.41 17.27
CA LYS A 2 21.70 66.15 17.32
C LYS A 2 21.85 65.16 16.14
N LEU A 3 22.67 64.13 16.39
CA LEU A 3 22.65 62.79 15.82
C LEU A 3 21.36 62.05 16.21
N ILE A 4 20.81 61.22 15.30
CA ILE A 4 20.05 59.96 15.56
C ILE A 4 20.19 59.10 14.26
N LEU A 5 21.05 58.08 14.14
CA LEU A 5 20.96 56.65 14.53
C LEU A 5 19.67 55.86 14.13
N ILE A 6 19.75 55.19 12.96
CA ILE A 6 19.26 53.85 12.49
C ILE A 6 18.31 53.05 13.43
N PRO A 7 17.22 52.41 12.91
CA PRO A 7 17.27 50.96 12.61
C PRO A 7 16.66 50.52 11.26
N LEU A 8 17.37 49.56 10.64
CA LEU A 8 16.91 48.63 9.61
C LEU A 8 15.74 47.80 10.12
N LEU A 9 14.60 47.80 9.43
CA LEU A 9 13.42 46.93 9.60
C LEU A 9 12.58 47.16 8.32
N PHE A 10 12.36 46.26 7.38
CA PHE A 10 11.86 44.89 7.46
C PHE A 10 12.31 44.12 6.21
N SER A 11 13.29 43.23 6.36
CA SER A 11 13.34 42.00 5.56
C SER A 11 12.90 40.89 6.49
N THR A 12 11.73 40.28 6.22
CA THR A 12 11.30 38.91 6.57
C THR A 12 9.79 38.86 6.75
N LEU A 13 9.04 38.58 5.69
CA LEU A 13 7.74 37.89 5.77
C LEU A 13 7.55 37.06 4.49
N LEU A 14 8.44 36.08 4.30
CA LEU A 14 8.14 34.86 3.56
C LEU A 14 8.17 33.75 4.62
N MET A 15 7.18 33.78 5.52
CA MET A 15 6.91 32.65 6.40
C MET A 15 5.83 31.81 5.73
N SER A 16 6.32 30.79 5.03
CA SER A 16 5.84 29.42 5.18
C SER A 16 4.32 29.18 5.07
N ASP A 17 3.78 29.31 3.87
CA ASP A 17 2.65 28.46 3.45
C ASP A 17 3.19 27.14 2.86
N MET A 18 4.04 26.42 3.62
CA MET A 18 4.08 24.97 3.49
C MET A 18 2.95 24.43 4.35
N ALA A 19 1.74 24.47 3.78
CA ALA A 19 0.64 23.67 4.28
C ALA A 19 1.14 22.24 4.44
N MET A 20 1.09 21.74 5.67
CA MET A 20 1.52 20.40 6.04
C MET A 20 0.63 19.39 5.32
N ALA A 21 1.08 18.88 4.18
CA ALA A 21 0.38 17.88 3.39
C ALA A 21 0.74 16.43 3.79
N ASP A 22 1.39 16.24 4.95
CA ASP A 22 1.95 14.95 5.38
C ASP A 22 1.18 14.24 6.52
N ASP A 23 0.07 14.78 7.03
CA ASP A 23 -0.45 14.36 8.36
C ASP A 23 -1.85 13.71 8.38
N LEU A 24 -2.22 12.91 7.37
CA LEU A 24 -3.51 12.18 7.40
C LEU A 24 -3.44 10.69 7.02
N SER A 25 -2.27 10.07 6.93
CA SER A 25 -2.21 8.61 6.94
C SER A 25 -2.21 8.11 8.39
N MET A 26 -3.40 7.89 8.97
CA MET A 26 -3.53 7.25 10.28
C MET A 26 -2.77 5.92 10.29
N SER A 27 -2.02 5.63 11.35
CA SER A 27 -1.34 4.34 11.44
C SER A 27 -2.34 3.20 11.68
N VAL A 28 -1.96 1.96 11.37
CA VAL A 28 -2.77 0.78 11.71
C VAL A 28 -3.08 0.72 13.20
N GLY A 29 -2.13 1.12 14.05
CA GLY A 29 -2.32 1.20 15.50
C GLY A 29 -3.41 2.20 15.89
N ASP A 30 -3.41 3.37 15.25
CA ASP A 30 -4.42 4.41 15.51
C ASP A 30 -5.81 3.94 15.05
N MET A 31 -5.90 3.30 13.88
CA MET A 31 -7.18 2.77 13.39
C MET A 31 -7.71 1.66 14.32
N LEU A 32 -6.84 0.77 14.79
CA LEU A 32 -7.22 -0.32 15.71
C LEU A 32 -7.58 0.17 17.12
N SER A 33 -7.30 1.43 17.46
CA SER A 33 -7.77 2.01 18.73
C SER A 33 -9.28 2.23 18.75
N ASP A 34 -9.92 2.31 17.57
CA ASP A 34 -11.37 2.37 17.44
C ASP A 34 -12.00 0.99 17.68
N LYS A 35 -13.02 0.95 18.56
CA LYS A 35 -13.68 -0.31 18.97
C LYS A 35 -14.36 -1.04 17.81
N ASP A 36 -14.93 -0.29 16.87
CA ASP A 36 -15.69 -0.85 15.74
C ASP A 36 -14.73 -1.38 14.68
N VAL A 37 -13.61 -0.69 14.47
CA VAL A 37 -12.50 -1.19 13.64
C VAL A 37 -11.88 -2.44 14.26
N MET A 38 -11.61 -2.45 15.57
CA MET A 38 -11.07 -3.63 16.26
C MET A 38 -12.03 -4.82 16.19
N GLN A 39 -13.34 -4.60 16.33
CA GLN A 39 -14.35 -5.64 16.16
C GLN A 39 -14.33 -6.21 14.73
N ALA A 40 -14.28 -5.35 13.71
CA ALA A 40 -14.14 -5.77 12.32
C ALA A 40 -12.83 -6.56 12.07
N ALA A 41 -11.72 -6.13 12.66
CA ALA A 41 -10.42 -6.81 12.57
C ALA A 41 -10.49 -8.23 13.12
N ASN A 42 -11.06 -8.40 14.32
CA ASN A 42 -11.25 -9.72 14.91
C ASN A 42 -12.15 -10.61 14.05
N ALA A 43 -13.21 -10.06 13.45
CA ALA A 43 -14.07 -10.81 12.55
C ALA A 43 -13.34 -11.26 11.27
N CYS A 44 -12.48 -10.41 10.71
CA CYS A 44 -11.65 -10.74 9.56
C CYS A 44 -10.59 -11.80 9.87
N LEU A 45 -9.92 -11.70 11.03
CA LEU A 45 -8.98 -12.72 11.52
C LEU A 45 -9.66 -14.10 11.65
N LEU A 46 -10.87 -14.16 12.20
CA LEU A 46 -11.66 -15.39 12.32
C LEU A 46 -12.11 -15.97 10.97
N LYS A 47 -12.26 -15.11 9.95
CA LYS A 47 -12.63 -15.53 8.59
C LYS A 47 -11.44 -15.90 7.72
N HIS A 48 -10.21 -15.74 8.20
CA HIS A 48 -9.03 -16.14 7.46
C HIS A 48 -9.05 -17.67 7.22
N PRO A 49 -9.11 -18.15 5.97
CA PRO A 49 -9.50 -19.54 5.71
C PRO A 49 -8.53 -20.62 6.20
N LYS A 50 -7.23 -20.29 6.32
CA LYS A 50 -6.16 -21.25 6.63
C LYS A 50 -5.00 -20.56 7.35
N GLY A 51 -4.45 -21.16 8.39
CA GLY A 51 -3.26 -20.65 9.07
C GLY A 51 -3.38 -20.80 10.59
N GLY A 52 -2.26 -21.05 11.26
CA GLY A 52 -2.24 -21.11 12.74
C GLY A 52 -2.19 -19.71 13.34
N ASN A 53 -1.13 -18.97 13.03
CA ASN A 53 -0.95 -17.59 13.46
C ASN A 53 -1.39 -16.65 12.33
N VAL A 54 -2.55 -16.03 12.50
CA VAL A 54 -3.11 -15.03 11.59
C VAL A 54 -2.99 -13.66 12.25
N PHE A 55 -2.61 -12.64 11.49
CA PHE A 55 -2.38 -11.28 11.95
C PHE A 55 -2.95 -10.24 10.99
N VAL A 56 -3.20 -9.04 11.50
CA VAL A 56 -3.58 -7.88 10.69
C VAL A 56 -2.32 -7.25 10.13
N GLU A 57 -2.26 -7.15 8.80
CA GLU A 57 -1.16 -6.50 8.10
C GLU A 57 -1.49 -5.03 7.78
N ASN A 58 -2.73 -4.75 7.41
CA ASN A 58 -3.16 -3.40 7.06
C ASN A 58 -4.65 -3.18 7.40
N VAL A 59 -5.01 -1.92 7.64
CA VAL A 59 -6.38 -1.45 7.83
C VAL A 59 -6.54 -0.20 6.99
N TYR A 60 -7.65 -0.07 6.27
CA TYR A 60 -7.93 1.11 5.45
C TYR A 60 -9.43 1.46 5.44
N PRO A 61 -9.78 2.75 5.47
CA PRO A 61 -11.17 3.17 5.43
C PRO A 61 -11.80 2.85 4.07
N MET A 62 -13.07 2.48 4.07
CA MET A 62 -13.88 2.31 2.86
C MET A 62 -15.13 3.18 2.94
N ASN A 63 -15.78 3.40 1.79
CA ASN A 63 -17.06 4.10 1.73
C ASN A 63 -18.18 3.27 2.39
N HIS A 64 -19.30 3.93 2.70
CA HIS A 64 -20.54 3.30 3.18
C HIS A 64 -20.43 2.57 4.54
N GLY A 65 -19.60 3.08 5.45
CA GLY A 65 -19.49 2.52 6.81
C GLY A 65 -18.79 1.15 6.84
N MET A 66 -17.88 0.92 5.89
CA MET A 66 -17.05 -0.28 5.84
C MET A 66 -15.60 0.03 6.16
N VAL A 67 -14.88 -1.01 6.55
CA VAL A 67 -13.43 -1.00 6.70
C VAL A 67 -12.84 -2.19 5.96
N GLY A 68 -11.74 -1.95 5.26
CA GLY A 68 -10.94 -2.99 4.61
C GLY A 68 -9.79 -3.39 5.51
N ILE A 69 -9.56 -4.70 5.63
CA ILE A 69 -8.59 -5.30 6.54
C ILE A 69 -7.82 -6.37 5.79
N VAL A 70 -6.52 -6.16 5.65
CA VAL A 70 -5.63 -7.18 5.09
C VAL A 70 -5.18 -8.08 6.23
N THR A 71 -5.53 -9.36 6.13
CA THR A 71 -5.07 -10.39 7.05
C THR A 71 -4.00 -11.24 6.39
N ALA A 72 -3.01 -11.67 7.16
CA ALA A 72 -1.92 -12.50 6.69
C ALA A 72 -1.62 -13.62 7.69
N ASP A 73 -1.02 -14.70 7.21
CA ASP A 73 -0.55 -15.80 8.07
C ASP A 73 0.97 -16.02 7.95
N ALA A 74 1.50 -16.87 8.83
CA ALA A 74 2.94 -17.20 8.85
C ALA A 74 3.46 -17.87 7.56
N SER A 75 2.59 -18.38 6.68
CA SER A 75 2.99 -18.87 5.34
C SER A 75 3.09 -17.75 4.30
N GLY A 76 2.63 -16.56 4.66
CA GLY A 76 2.55 -15.39 3.80
C GLY A 76 1.36 -15.41 2.85
N ARG A 77 0.32 -16.21 3.14
CA ARG A 77 -0.99 -16.05 2.47
C ARG A 77 -1.66 -14.81 3.01
N ARG A 78 -2.31 -14.06 2.13
CA ARG A 78 -2.92 -12.78 2.43
C ARG A 78 -4.35 -12.75 1.91
N TYR A 79 -5.24 -12.11 2.65
CA TYR A 79 -6.65 -11.97 2.29
C TYR A 79 -7.10 -10.53 2.53
N ASP A 80 -7.81 -9.98 1.55
CA ASP A 80 -8.47 -8.69 1.66
C ASP A 80 -9.90 -8.90 2.16
N CYS A 81 -10.17 -8.43 3.37
CA CYS A 81 -11.43 -8.65 4.07
C CYS A 81 -12.16 -7.33 4.27
N ASN A 82 -13.39 -7.25 3.76
CA ASN A 82 -14.24 -6.08 3.92
C ASN A 82 -15.31 -6.36 4.97
N ALA A 83 -15.39 -5.50 5.98
CA ALA A 83 -16.31 -5.67 7.09
C ALA A 83 -17.06 -4.36 7.41
N GLU A 84 -18.29 -4.50 7.90
CA GLU A 84 -19.10 -3.38 8.36
C GLU A 84 -18.63 -2.87 9.72
N LEU A 85 -18.51 -1.55 9.83
CA LEU A 85 -18.30 -0.88 11.11
C LEU A 85 -19.57 -1.01 11.98
N GLY A 86 -19.37 -1.12 13.30
CA GLY A 86 -20.42 -1.27 14.32
C GLY A 86 -20.98 -2.70 14.46
N THR A 87 -21.07 -3.48 13.37
CA THR A 87 -21.54 -4.88 13.43
C THR A 87 -20.40 -5.90 13.34
N GLY A 88 -19.27 -5.53 12.71
CA GLY A 88 -18.18 -6.46 12.41
C GLY A 88 -18.57 -7.52 11.37
N LYS A 89 -19.69 -7.35 10.66
CA LYS A 89 -20.15 -8.32 9.68
C LYS A 89 -19.23 -8.31 8.46
N VAL A 90 -18.53 -9.42 8.24
CA VAL A 90 -17.69 -9.64 7.05
C VAL A 90 -18.57 -9.82 5.81
N ARG A 91 -18.32 -9.00 4.79
CA ARG A 91 -19.02 -9.03 3.48
C ARG A 91 -18.26 -9.80 2.42
N SER A 92 -16.94 -9.68 2.41
CA SER A 92 -16.04 -10.45 1.55
C SER A 92 -14.73 -10.73 2.29
N SER A 93 -14.07 -11.82 1.91
CA SER A 93 -12.71 -12.16 2.32
C SER A 93 -12.08 -12.95 1.19
N GLU A 94 -11.29 -12.25 0.37
CA GLU A 94 -10.78 -12.79 -0.89
C GLU A 94 -9.26 -12.92 -0.84
N PRO A 95 -8.68 -13.99 -1.41
CA PRO A 95 -7.24 -14.13 -1.42
C PRO A 95 -6.60 -13.00 -2.22
N ILE A 96 -5.59 -12.36 -1.65
CA ILE A 96 -4.74 -11.43 -2.37
C ILE A 96 -3.75 -12.27 -3.17
N ILE A 97 -4.00 -12.39 -4.47
CA ILE A 97 -3.09 -13.08 -5.39
C ILE A 97 -2.07 -12.06 -5.89
N GLU A 98 -1.04 -11.85 -5.07
CA GLU A 98 0.17 -11.12 -5.45
C GLU A 98 1.30 -12.15 -5.61
N PRO A 99 1.69 -12.48 -6.85
CA PRO A 99 2.87 -13.29 -7.06
C PRO A 99 4.09 -12.57 -6.45
N LYS A 100 4.97 -13.31 -5.77
CA LYS A 100 6.13 -12.70 -5.11
C LYS A 100 7.26 -12.50 -6.11
N GLY A 101 7.75 -11.26 -6.21
CA GLY A 101 8.94 -10.90 -6.98
C GLY A 101 8.72 -10.65 -8.48
N PRO A 102 9.80 -10.33 -9.23
CA PRO A 102 9.71 -10.19 -10.67
C PRO A 102 9.31 -11.52 -11.28
N LEU A 103 8.17 -11.55 -11.98
CA LEU A 103 7.71 -12.76 -12.64
C LEU A 103 8.44 -12.94 -13.97
N PHE A 104 8.90 -14.15 -14.25
CA PHE A 104 9.39 -14.51 -15.57
C PHE A 104 8.33 -15.29 -16.34
N VAL A 105 8.04 -14.86 -17.56
CA VAL A 105 7.29 -15.67 -18.54
C VAL A 105 8.19 -15.98 -19.73
N SER A 106 8.24 -17.25 -20.13
CA SER A 106 9.10 -17.68 -21.24
C SER A 106 8.57 -17.19 -22.59
N ALA A 107 9.48 -16.79 -23.49
CA ALA A 107 9.15 -16.47 -24.89
C ALA A 107 8.56 -17.67 -25.66
N ARG A 108 8.76 -18.91 -25.18
CA ARG A 108 8.13 -20.12 -25.74
C ARG A 108 6.63 -20.17 -25.47
N GLN A 109 6.21 -19.61 -24.34
CA GLN A 109 4.81 -19.54 -23.94
C GLN A 109 4.15 -18.28 -24.50
N MET A 110 4.83 -17.13 -24.43
CA MET A 110 4.31 -15.85 -24.89
C MET A 110 5.35 -15.09 -25.71
N GLN A 111 5.15 -15.06 -27.03
CA GLN A 111 6.09 -14.42 -27.97
C GLN A 111 6.10 -12.89 -27.85
N ALA A 112 4.99 -12.29 -27.45
CA ALA A 112 4.85 -10.84 -27.24
C ALA A 112 4.93 -10.49 -25.73
N PRO A 113 5.33 -9.27 -25.36
CA PRO A 113 5.34 -8.85 -23.96
C PRO A 113 3.91 -8.87 -23.40
N PRO A 114 3.66 -9.55 -22.26
CA PRO A 114 2.36 -9.49 -21.60
C PRO A 114 1.96 -8.05 -21.31
N GLN A 115 0.68 -7.75 -21.48
CA GLN A 115 0.10 -6.44 -21.19
C GLN A 115 -0.80 -6.54 -19.97
N GLY A 116 -0.79 -5.51 -19.13
CA GLY A 116 -1.66 -5.41 -17.98
C GLY A 116 -1.64 -4.01 -17.40
N GLU A 117 -2.71 -3.65 -16.71
CA GLU A 117 -2.85 -2.33 -16.08
C GLU A 117 -1.91 -2.16 -14.88
N CYS A 118 -1.59 -3.28 -14.21
CA CYS A 118 -0.88 -3.35 -12.93
C CYS A 118 0.60 -3.73 -13.04
N PHE A 119 1.12 -4.00 -14.23
CA PHE A 119 2.50 -4.41 -14.41
C PHE A 119 3.07 -3.95 -15.74
N SER A 120 4.40 -3.83 -15.78
CA SER A 120 5.17 -3.57 -16.99
C SER A 120 6.03 -4.79 -17.31
N SER A 121 6.20 -5.06 -18.60
CA SER A 121 7.00 -6.17 -19.12
C SER A 121 8.32 -5.66 -19.67
N SER A 122 9.43 -6.19 -19.17
CA SER A 122 10.78 -5.93 -19.68
C SER A 122 11.36 -7.19 -20.32
N PRO A 123 12.01 -7.12 -21.50
CA PRO A 123 12.61 -8.29 -22.12
C PRO A 123 13.80 -8.81 -21.30
N LEU A 124 13.86 -10.13 -21.08
CA LEU A 124 15.05 -10.82 -20.60
C LEU A 124 15.81 -11.41 -21.79
N VAL A 125 16.97 -10.82 -22.11
CA VAL A 125 17.83 -11.25 -23.22
C VAL A 125 19.11 -11.86 -22.67
N ILE A 126 19.41 -13.10 -23.05
CA ILE A 126 20.65 -13.80 -22.71
C ILE A 126 21.36 -14.18 -24.02
N GLY A 127 22.63 -13.78 -24.17
CA GLY A 127 23.41 -14.14 -25.37
C GLY A 127 22.77 -13.68 -26.68
N ARG A 128 22.12 -12.50 -26.70
CA ARG A 128 21.33 -11.95 -27.83
C ARG A 128 20.03 -12.70 -28.17
N GLN A 129 19.64 -13.70 -27.37
CA GLN A 129 18.36 -14.39 -27.54
C GLN A 129 17.36 -13.93 -26.49
N LEU A 130 16.15 -13.59 -26.93
CA LEU A 130 15.02 -13.33 -26.04
C LEU A 130 14.63 -14.63 -25.33
N GLN A 131 14.79 -14.66 -24.01
CA GLN A 131 14.36 -15.79 -23.19
C GLN A 131 12.91 -15.64 -22.73
N GLY A 132 12.44 -14.40 -22.59
CA GLY A 132 11.10 -14.11 -22.12
C GLY A 132 10.97 -12.69 -21.57
N TRP A 133 10.01 -12.49 -20.67
CA TRP A 133 9.63 -11.20 -20.13
C TRP A 133 9.65 -11.23 -18.61
N LEU A 134 10.31 -10.23 -18.00
CA LEU A 134 10.24 -9.94 -16.58
C LEU A 134 9.09 -8.97 -16.32
N LEU A 135 8.15 -9.36 -15.46
CA LEU A 135 7.00 -8.54 -15.08
C LEU A 135 7.29 -7.86 -13.74
N SER A 136 7.04 -6.57 -13.66
CA SER A 136 7.20 -5.74 -12.45
C SER A 136 5.93 -4.93 -12.22
N GLN A 137 5.49 -4.67 -10.97
CA GLN A 137 4.32 -3.78 -10.75
C GLN A 137 4.55 -2.45 -11.44
N THR A 138 3.44 -1.92 -11.93
CA THR A 138 3.23 -0.50 -11.99
C THR A 138 2.43 -0.14 -10.75
N GLY A 139 2.81 0.90 -10.00
CA GLY A 139 2.06 1.35 -8.81
C GLY A 139 0.63 1.86 -9.09
N LYS A 140 0.09 1.59 -10.28
CA LYS A 140 -1.23 2.00 -10.78
C LYS A 140 -2.37 1.19 -10.16
N CYS A 141 -2.12 -0.07 -9.85
CA CYS A 141 -3.07 -0.89 -9.10
C CYS A 141 -2.66 -0.77 -7.63
N GLY A 142 -3.24 0.24 -6.97
CA GLY A 142 -3.04 0.51 -5.55
C GLY A 142 -3.34 -0.75 -4.74
N GLY A 143 -2.33 -1.19 -4.00
CA GLY A 143 -2.28 -2.50 -3.37
C GLY A 143 -0.83 -2.95 -3.38
N VAL A 144 -0.09 -2.53 -2.34
CA VAL A 144 1.15 -3.11 -1.81
C VAL A 144 2.08 -3.87 -2.78
N SER A 145 3.30 -3.35 -2.89
CA SER A 145 4.36 -3.81 -3.80
C SER A 145 4.63 -5.34 -3.79
N TRP A 146 4.94 -5.94 -4.96
CA TRP A 146 5.43 -7.34 -5.11
C TRP A 146 6.62 -7.70 -4.21
N ASN A 147 7.30 -6.68 -3.67
CA ASN A 147 8.22 -6.81 -2.56
C ASN A 147 7.43 -6.46 -1.30
N GLY A 148 6.92 -7.49 -0.62
CA GLY A 148 6.15 -7.30 0.61
C GLY A 148 6.78 -6.23 1.50
N ILE A 149 5.96 -5.26 1.92
CA ILE A 149 6.30 -4.23 2.90
C ILE A 149 7.58 -3.44 2.54
N ALA A 150 7.45 -2.47 1.63
CA ALA A 150 8.04 -1.12 1.70
C ALA A 150 8.11 -0.48 0.31
N ALA A 151 7.23 0.47 0.03
CA ALA A 151 7.56 1.61 -0.83
C ALA A 151 6.81 2.87 -0.36
N GLY A 152 6.66 3.04 0.95
CA GLY A 152 6.48 4.35 1.55
C GLY A 152 7.85 4.94 1.82
N ALA A 153 8.50 5.42 0.75
CA ALA A 153 9.56 6.42 0.73
C ALA A 153 10.37 6.25 -0.57
N LYS A 154 10.19 7.22 -1.48
CA LYS A 154 11.30 7.96 -2.09
C LYS A 154 10.74 9.02 -3.03
N THR A 155 10.83 10.26 -2.59
CA THR A 155 11.11 11.39 -3.48
C THR A 155 11.92 12.43 -2.71
N PRO A 156 12.82 13.15 -3.42
CA PRO A 156 14.11 13.66 -2.93
C PRO A 156 14.04 14.84 -1.98
#